data_AF-D2UXL2-F1
#
_entry.id   AF-D2UXL2-F1
#
_cell.length_a   1.000
_cell.length_b   1.000
_cell.length_c   1.000
_cell.angle_alpha   90.00
_cell.angle_beta   90.00
_cell.angle_gamma   90.00
#
_symmetry.space_group_name_H-M   'P 1'
#
loop_
_entity.id
_entity.type
_entity.pdbx_description
1 polymer ?
#
loop_
_entity_poly.entity_id
_entity_poly.type
_entity_poly.pdbx_seq_one_letter_code
_entity_poly.pdbx_strand_id
1 'polypeptide(L)'
;MKEMELKERMLREKLKKQDELINQNIQRKKNEQLRSEKAIQQVRLESEEIRILEMKLRTAYVNVERDRQLKHKEDIAQKHREFEKQQESDMERERQKIIQQLNDIEEQRKAQNLLAKQKLQEQMEEKEREKEMAYLEYLRDKEMIDAITKRVMEEEDREMKERFEKKKMVQTFIDEFKEARQSSKDREKRQKDLEEQSIIQYQKYLQMREEEEKLKKATVQERRDKLLEIQSKELENQRRLMEETEELLNELYAEEKKERERLKEIEESERKQQQKSDMLRVNHEQLMLKQNRIQEEKLHEEAFRQLLIQKFEEDEKVAQMSAQKKRMKMAEFRRDVEDYLNQRTQMKEMERQQLILEQNKEIQRAEEKQRMVEQEKAKLIKEHAAKILKYLPKGVLSKKDLAILPEELRAEIESASKSAFPHQYL
;
A
#
# COMPACT_ATOMS: atom_id res chain seq x y z
N MET A 1 141.94 86.33 40.24
CA MET A 1 141.19 85.05 40.34
C MET A 1 140.55 84.89 41.71
N LYS A 2 141.32 84.77 42.81
CA LYS A 2 140.78 84.60 44.18
C LYS A 2 139.84 85.71 44.68
N GLU A 3 140.07 86.97 44.31
CA GLU A 3 139.16 88.08 44.68
C GLU A 3 137.83 88.08 43.91
N MET A 4 137.81 87.58 42.67
CA MET A 4 136.58 87.46 41.89
C MET A 4 135.71 86.33 42.44
N GLU A 5 136.30 85.19 42.80
CA GLU A 5 135.59 84.08 43.45
C GLU A 5 135.03 84.50 44.82
N LEU A 6 135.75 85.32 45.58
CA LEU A 6 135.27 85.85 46.86
C LEU A 6 134.08 86.80 46.65
N LYS A 7 134.14 87.69 45.65
CA LYS A 7 133.04 88.60 45.28
C LYS A 7 131.82 87.84 44.76
N GLU A 8 132.01 86.80 43.97
CA GLU A 8 130.92 85.96 43.45
C GLU A 8 130.26 85.14 44.57
N ARG A 9 131.05 84.62 45.51
CA ARG A 9 130.55 83.95 46.72
C ARG A 9 129.75 84.91 47.62
N MET A 10 130.24 86.13 47.80
CA MET A 10 129.54 87.22 48.50
C MET A 10 128.24 87.62 47.80
N LEU A 11 128.22 87.66 46.46
CA LEU A 11 127.03 87.96 45.67
C LEU A 11 125.98 86.83 45.77
N ARG A 12 126.42 85.57 45.68
CA ARG A 12 125.54 84.39 45.88
C ARG A 12 124.99 84.32 47.29
N GLU A 13 125.78 84.66 48.31
CA GLU A 13 125.28 84.76 49.68
C GLU A 13 124.27 85.90 49.85
N LYS A 14 124.48 87.05 49.19
CA LYS A 14 123.49 88.14 49.18
C LYS A 14 122.19 87.73 48.48
N LEU A 15 122.26 87.05 47.34
CA LEU A 15 121.10 86.53 46.62
C LEU A 15 120.35 85.48 47.45
N LYS A 16 121.05 84.51 48.05
CA LYS A 16 120.45 83.54 48.98
C LYS A 16 119.75 84.21 50.16
N LYS A 17 120.38 85.24 50.75
CA LYS A 17 119.76 86.03 51.82
C LYS A 17 118.52 86.79 51.35
N GLN A 18 118.51 87.31 50.12
CA GLN A 18 117.32 87.95 49.52
C GLN A 18 116.21 86.93 49.24
N ASP A 19 116.53 85.76 48.68
CA ASP A 19 115.58 84.67 48.43
C ASP A 19 115.00 84.10 49.73
N GLU A 20 115.83 83.95 50.77
CA GLU A 20 115.39 83.58 52.12
C GLU A 20 114.42 84.62 52.69
N LEU A 21 114.71 85.92 52.52
CA LEU A 21 113.83 87.00 52.96
C LEU A 21 112.50 87.00 52.20
N ILE A 22 112.53 86.78 50.88
CA ILE A 22 111.33 86.68 50.02
C ILE A 22 110.50 85.46 50.41
N ASN A 23 111.12 84.30 50.60
CA ASN A 23 110.45 83.07 51.01
C ASN A 23 109.83 83.20 52.41
N GLN A 24 110.52 83.86 53.35
CA GLN A 24 109.95 84.20 54.65
C GLN A 24 108.75 85.14 54.52
N ASN A 25 108.80 86.13 53.63
CA ASN A 25 107.67 87.03 53.38
C ASN A 25 106.48 86.31 52.72
N ILE A 26 106.71 85.39 51.79
CA ILE A 26 105.66 84.56 51.17
C ILE A 26 105.04 83.62 52.21
N GLN A 27 105.86 82.98 53.05
CA GLN A 27 105.39 82.13 54.15
C GLN A 27 104.59 82.93 55.17
N ARG A 28 105.01 84.16 55.50
CA ARG A 28 104.25 85.09 56.35
C ARG A 28 102.89 85.40 55.73
N LYS A 29 102.83 85.78 54.46
CA LYS A 29 101.56 86.04 53.76
C LYS A 29 100.64 84.81 53.70
N LYS A 30 101.17 83.62 53.40
CA LYS A 30 100.39 82.37 53.42
C LYS A 30 99.88 82.03 54.81
N ASN A 31 100.72 82.20 55.83
CA ASN A 31 100.32 81.99 57.22
C ASN A 31 99.27 83.02 57.67
N GLU A 32 99.34 84.26 57.20
CA GLU A 32 98.31 85.29 57.41
C GLU A 32 96.99 84.93 56.71
N GLN A 33 97.02 84.46 55.47
CA GLN A 33 95.82 83.97 54.76
C GLN A 33 95.19 82.76 55.44
N LEU A 34 96.02 81.79 55.86
CA LEU A 34 95.52 80.60 56.54
C LEU A 34 94.99 80.93 57.94
N ARG A 35 95.59 81.92 58.62
CA ARG A 35 95.05 82.47 59.88
C ARG A 35 93.74 83.21 59.65
N SER A 36 93.61 84.00 58.58
CA SER A 36 92.37 84.73 58.29
C SER A 36 91.25 83.79 57.85
N GLU A 37 91.52 82.76 57.04
CA GLU A 37 90.56 81.71 56.69
C GLU A 37 90.13 80.91 57.92
N LYS A 38 91.06 80.54 58.80
CA LYS A 38 90.74 79.88 60.08
C LYS A 38 89.95 80.79 61.00
N ALA A 39 90.26 82.09 61.05
CA ALA A 39 89.48 83.07 61.80
C ALA A 39 88.06 83.19 61.23
N ILE A 40 87.90 83.20 59.90
CA ILE A 40 86.59 83.20 59.24
C ILE A 40 85.83 81.90 59.53
N GLN A 41 86.48 80.74 59.51
CA GLN A 41 85.87 79.45 59.85
C GLN A 41 85.44 79.42 61.32
N GLN A 42 86.27 79.94 62.22
CA GLN A 42 85.95 80.05 63.65
C GLN A 42 84.75 80.98 63.87
N VAL A 43 84.72 82.15 63.20
CA VAL A 43 83.56 83.06 63.21
C VAL A 43 82.31 82.41 62.64
N ARG A 44 82.41 81.60 61.57
CA ARG A 44 81.27 80.84 61.03
C ARG A 44 80.72 79.79 61.99
N LEU A 45 81.59 79.17 62.80
CA LEU A 45 81.22 78.15 63.78
C LEU A 45 80.67 78.77 65.08
N GLU A 46 81.21 79.90 65.51
CA GLU A 46 80.83 80.60 66.74
C GLU A 46 79.62 81.55 66.56
N SER A 47 79.38 82.04 65.34
CA SER A 47 78.27 82.95 65.05
C SER A 47 76.94 82.20 64.91
N GLU A 48 76.04 82.42 65.86
CA GLU A 48 74.67 81.89 65.82
C GLU A 48 73.86 82.47 64.65
N GLU A 49 74.12 83.71 64.22
CA GLU A 49 73.44 84.35 63.09
C GLU A 49 73.72 83.63 61.76
N ILE A 50 74.98 83.23 61.53
CA ILE A 50 75.38 82.48 60.34
C ILE A 50 74.73 81.09 60.34
N ARG A 51 74.67 80.44 61.49
CA ARG A 51 74.00 79.14 61.65
C ARG A 51 72.49 79.24 61.36
N ILE A 52 71.81 80.27 61.86
CA ILE A 52 70.40 80.53 61.57
C ILE A 52 70.19 80.79 60.07
N LEU A 53 71.08 81.56 59.43
CA LEU A 53 71.01 81.83 58.00
C LEU A 53 71.21 80.56 57.17
N GLU A 54 72.20 79.72 57.49
CA GLU A 54 72.41 78.42 56.83
C GLU A 54 71.19 77.51 56.96
N MET A 55 70.55 77.47 58.14
CA MET A 55 69.33 76.70 58.35
C MET A 55 68.16 77.23 57.49
N LYS A 56 68.00 78.56 57.40
CA LYS A 56 67.00 79.19 56.52
C LYS A 56 67.29 78.94 55.03
N LEU A 57 68.55 78.95 54.62
CA LEU A 57 68.94 78.62 53.25
C LEU A 57 68.70 77.13 52.93
N ARG A 58 69.05 76.22 53.84
CA ARG A 58 68.76 74.78 53.68
C ARG A 58 67.26 74.51 53.57
N THR A 59 66.45 75.12 54.42
CA THR A 59 64.98 75.00 54.33
C THR A 59 64.43 75.60 53.03
N ALA A 60 64.99 76.72 52.55
CA ALA A 60 64.64 77.27 51.24
C ALA A 60 65.00 76.30 50.09
N TYR A 61 66.17 75.65 50.11
CA TYR A 61 66.53 74.63 49.12
C TYR A 61 65.58 73.43 49.15
N VAL A 62 65.21 72.94 50.33
CA VAL A 62 64.20 71.86 50.49
C VAL A 62 62.85 72.29 49.92
N ASN A 63 62.45 73.55 50.12
CA ASN A 63 61.19 74.08 49.55
C ASN A 63 61.26 74.16 48.02
N VAL A 64 62.40 74.55 47.44
CA VAL A 64 62.59 74.54 45.98
C VAL A 64 62.49 73.12 45.41
N GLU A 65 63.07 72.13 46.08
CA GLU A 65 62.92 70.72 45.68
C GLU A 65 61.48 70.24 45.83
N ARG A 66 60.78 70.63 46.90
CA ARG A 66 59.37 70.31 47.12
C ARG A 66 58.50 70.91 46.01
N ASP A 67 58.73 72.14 45.60
CA ASP A 67 58.02 72.77 44.49
C ASP A 67 58.26 72.05 43.16
N ARG A 68 59.50 71.60 42.91
CA ARG A 68 59.80 70.75 41.74
C ARG A 68 59.06 69.42 41.79
N GLN A 69 59.00 68.77 42.95
CA GLN A 69 58.26 67.51 43.13
C GLN A 69 56.75 67.70 42.94
N LEU A 70 56.19 68.80 43.45
CA LEU A 70 54.77 69.12 43.26
C LEU A 70 54.44 69.33 41.79
N LYS A 71 55.25 70.14 41.06
CA LYS A 71 55.08 70.32 39.61
C LYS A 71 55.20 69.00 38.85
N HIS A 72 56.18 68.17 39.18
CA HIS A 72 56.33 66.87 38.55
C HIS A 72 55.11 65.96 38.80
N LYS A 73 54.57 65.97 40.02
CA LYS A 73 53.36 65.22 40.37
C LYS A 73 52.14 65.76 39.62
N GLU A 74 52.01 67.08 39.47
CA GLU A 74 50.96 67.71 38.68
C GLU A 74 51.06 67.32 37.20
N ASP A 75 52.24 67.35 36.60
CA ASP A 75 52.48 66.93 35.22
C ASP A 75 52.11 65.45 35.01
N ILE A 76 52.49 64.57 35.94
CA ILE A 76 52.10 63.15 35.90
C ILE A 76 50.58 63.02 36.01
N ALA A 77 49.94 63.75 36.93
CA ALA A 77 48.50 63.71 37.11
C ALA A 77 47.74 64.24 35.89
N GLN A 78 48.27 65.25 35.19
CA GLN A 78 47.69 65.75 33.94
C GLN A 78 47.81 64.70 32.84
N LYS A 79 49.00 64.11 32.63
CA LYS A 79 49.20 63.03 31.66
C LYS A 79 48.29 61.83 31.93
N HIS A 80 48.11 61.46 33.21
CA HIS A 80 47.21 60.39 33.59
C HIS A 80 45.76 60.71 33.23
N ARG A 81 45.29 61.93 33.53
CA ARG A 81 43.94 62.38 33.15
C ARG A 81 43.74 62.43 31.63
N GLU A 82 44.76 62.84 30.88
CA GLU A 82 44.70 62.83 29.41
C GLU A 82 44.61 61.42 28.85
N PHE A 83 45.41 60.49 29.41
CA PHE A 83 45.36 59.08 29.04
C PHE A 83 44.01 58.43 29.38
N GLU A 84 43.48 58.68 30.58
CA GLU A 84 42.14 58.21 30.99
C GLU A 84 41.05 58.73 30.04
N LYS A 85 41.09 60.01 29.67
CA LYS A 85 40.14 60.59 28.69
C LYS A 85 40.25 59.95 27.31
N GLN A 86 41.47 59.66 26.84
CA GLN A 86 41.67 58.96 25.58
C GLN A 86 41.10 57.54 25.65
N GLN A 87 41.37 56.83 26.73
CA GLN A 87 40.84 55.50 26.97
C GLN A 87 39.31 55.50 27.01
N GLU A 88 38.70 56.46 27.69
CA GLU A 88 37.24 56.62 27.75
C GLU A 88 36.64 56.89 26.36
N SER A 89 37.26 57.79 25.58
CA SER A 89 36.85 58.05 24.20
C SER A 89 36.94 56.79 23.32
N ASP A 90 38.00 56.00 23.46
CA ASP A 90 38.18 54.78 22.65
C ASP A 90 37.18 53.69 23.06
N MET A 91 36.94 53.51 24.37
CA MET A 91 35.89 52.61 24.87
C MET A 91 34.50 53.02 24.37
N GLU A 92 34.20 54.33 24.32
CA GLU A 92 32.91 54.80 23.82
C GLU A 92 32.75 54.58 22.30
N ARG A 93 33.82 54.75 21.52
CA ARG A 93 33.83 54.40 20.09
C ARG A 93 33.60 52.91 19.87
N GLU A 94 34.24 52.04 20.65
CA GLU A 94 34.03 50.60 20.57
C GLU A 94 32.59 50.23 20.94
N ARG A 95 32.05 50.81 22.02
CA ARG A 95 30.66 50.63 22.41
C ARG A 95 29.69 51.03 21.30
N GLN A 96 29.91 52.17 20.64
CA GLN A 96 29.09 52.61 19.52
C GLN A 96 29.16 51.65 18.33
N LYS A 97 30.34 51.12 18.00
CA LYS A 97 30.49 50.09 16.94
C LYS A 97 29.72 48.82 17.28
N ILE A 98 29.77 48.37 18.53
CA ILE A 98 29.02 47.19 18.96
C ILE A 98 27.51 47.44 18.84
N ILE A 99 27.02 48.61 19.26
CA ILE A 99 25.60 48.97 19.13
C ILE A 99 25.17 48.98 17.65
N GLN A 100 25.99 49.56 16.76
CA GLN A 100 25.71 49.57 15.32
C GLN A 100 25.64 48.14 14.75
N GLN A 101 26.62 47.29 15.08
CA GLN A 101 26.61 45.89 14.64
C GLN A 101 25.37 45.13 15.14
N LEU A 102 24.95 45.35 16.38
CA LEU A 102 23.74 44.74 16.92
C LEU A 102 22.49 45.21 16.17
N ASN A 103 22.39 46.51 15.87
CA ASN A 103 21.29 47.06 15.09
C ASN A 103 21.26 46.50 13.66
N ASP A 104 22.42 46.40 13.00
CA ASP A 104 22.53 45.83 11.65
C ASP A 104 22.08 44.37 11.62
N ILE A 105 22.47 43.58 12.63
CA ILE A 105 22.02 42.18 12.78
C ILE A 105 20.51 42.12 12.99
N GLU A 106 19.94 43.01 13.80
CA GLU A 106 18.49 43.09 13.99
C GLU A 106 17.74 43.48 12.71
N GLU A 107 18.26 44.45 11.95
CA GLU A 107 17.68 44.85 10.67
C GLU A 107 17.73 43.72 9.64
N GLN A 108 18.86 43.00 9.56
CA GLN A 108 18.96 41.81 8.71
C GLN A 108 17.95 40.73 9.11
N ARG A 109 17.76 40.47 10.41
CA ARG A 109 16.74 39.54 10.91
C ARG A 109 15.33 40.01 10.55
N LYS A 110 15.03 41.31 10.71
CA LYS A 110 13.72 41.88 10.33
C LYS A 110 13.48 41.75 8.82
N ALA A 111 14.49 42.02 7.99
CA ALA A 111 14.41 41.85 6.54
C ALA A 111 14.19 40.39 6.14
N GLN A 112 14.92 39.45 6.74
CA GLN A 112 14.71 38.01 6.51
C GLN A 112 13.32 37.56 6.93
N ASN A 113 12.83 38.02 8.08
CA ASN A 113 11.47 37.73 8.55
C ASN A 113 10.40 38.29 7.60
N LEU A 114 10.62 39.49 7.04
CA LEU A 114 9.71 40.08 6.06
C LEU A 114 9.67 39.25 4.76
N LEU A 115 10.83 38.85 4.24
CA LEU A 115 10.93 37.98 3.07
C LEU A 115 10.29 36.61 3.31
N ALA A 116 10.51 36.04 4.51
CA ALA A 116 9.86 34.79 4.90
C ALA A 116 8.33 34.93 4.97
N LYS A 117 7.83 36.05 5.49
CA LYS A 117 6.40 36.37 5.53
C LYS A 117 5.82 36.53 4.13
N GLN A 118 6.52 37.22 3.23
CA GLN A 118 6.10 37.37 1.83
C GLN A 118 5.99 36.01 1.13
N LYS A 119 7.02 35.16 1.24
CA LYS A 119 7.00 33.80 0.68
C LYS A 119 5.86 32.95 1.25
N LEU A 120 5.60 33.06 2.56
CA LEU A 120 4.51 32.33 3.18
C LEU A 120 3.16 32.83 2.68
N GLN A 121 3.02 34.13 2.42
CA GLN A 121 1.82 34.70 1.84
C GLN A 121 1.61 34.25 0.38
N GLU A 122 2.67 34.24 -0.44
CA GLU A 122 2.63 33.70 -1.81
C GLU A 122 2.19 32.22 -1.82
N GLN A 123 2.71 31.41 -0.88
CA GLN A 123 2.30 30.00 -0.73
C GLN A 123 0.83 29.84 -0.34
N MET A 124 0.28 30.77 0.46
CA MET A 124 -1.14 30.76 0.81
C MET A 124 -2.00 31.14 -0.38
N GLU A 125 -1.61 32.17 -1.14
CA GLU A 125 -2.30 32.57 -2.37
C GLU A 125 -2.25 31.50 -3.46
N GLU A 126 -1.14 30.77 -3.58
CA GLU A 126 -1.04 29.63 -4.50
C GLU A 126 -1.99 28.50 -4.10
N LYS A 127 -2.04 28.14 -2.81
CA LYS A 127 -3.01 27.14 -2.31
C LYS A 127 -4.46 27.58 -2.47
N GLU A 128 -4.76 28.86 -2.35
CA GLU A 128 -6.11 29.38 -2.62
C GLU A 128 -6.45 29.25 -4.10
N ARG A 129 -5.54 29.61 -5.01
CA ARG A 129 -5.72 29.41 -6.45
C ARG A 129 -5.90 27.94 -6.81
N GLU A 130 -5.14 27.03 -6.20
CA GLU A 130 -5.31 25.59 -6.41
C GLU A 130 -6.72 25.12 -5.99
N LYS A 131 -7.23 25.62 -4.85
CA LYS A 131 -8.60 25.32 -4.42
C LYS A 131 -9.65 25.88 -5.39
N GLU A 132 -9.46 27.09 -5.90
CA GLU A 132 -10.35 27.68 -6.90
C GLU A 132 -10.37 26.85 -8.18
N MET A 133 -9.21 26.45 -8.69
CA MET A 133 -9.09 25.61 -9.87
C MET A 133 -9.73 24.24 -9.66
N ALA A 134 -9.48 23.59 -8.52
CA ALA A 134 -10.11 22.32 -8.17
C ALA A 134 -11.64 22.45 -8.04
N TYR A 135 -12.14 23.59 -7.54
CA TYR A 135 -13.56 23.86 -7.46
C TYR A 135 -14.19 24.06 -8.85
N LEU A 136 -13.49 24.73 -9.76
CA LEU A 136 -13.92 24.87 -11.16
C LEU A 136 -13.93 23.54 -11.89
N GLU A 137 -12.94 22.68 -11.66
CA GLU A 137 -12.92 21.30 -12.17
C GLU A 137 -14.09 20.49 -11.61
N TYR A 138 -14.33 20.55 -10.31
CA TYR A 138 -15.49 19.91 -9.67
C TYR A 138 -16.82 20.37 -10.28
N LEU A 139 -16.98 21.67 -10.55
CA LEU A 139 -18.17 22.20 -11.22
C LEU A 139 -18.34 21.63 -12.63
N ARG A 140 -17.25 21.56 -13.42
CA ARG A 140 -17.28 20.95 -14.75
C ARG A 140 -17.64 19.46 -14.69
N ASP A 141 -17.03 18.72 -13.77
CA ASP A 141 -17.31 17.30 -13.59
C ASP A 141 -18.76 17.09 -13.16
N LYS A 142 -19.29 17.93 -12.27
CA LYS A 142 -20.68 17.90 -11.87
C LYS A 142 -21.62 18.17 -13.04
N GLU A 143 -21.37 19.20 -13.84
CA GLU A 143 -22.15 19.48 -15.06
C GLU A 143 -22.10 18.31 -16.05
N MET A 144 -20.94 17.67 -16.21
CA MET A 144 -20.77 16.49 -17.06
C MET A 144 -21.55 15.29 -16.52
N ILE A 145 -21.50 15.04 -15.21
CA ILE A 145 -22.27 13.96 -14.56
C ILE A 145 -23.77 14.24 -14.67
N ASP A 146 -24.20 15.48 -14.44
CA ASP A 146 -25.60 15.88 -14.58
C ASP A 146 -26.07 15.71 -16.04
N ALA A 147 -25.22 15.99 -17.04
CA ALA A 147 -25.54 15.72 -18.44
C ALA A 147 -25.63 14.22 -18.76
N ILE A 148 -24.72 13.40 -18.20
CA ILE A 148 -24.75 11.93 -18.37
C ILE A 148 -26.01 11.36 -17.73
N THR A 149 -26.32 11.75 -16.49
CA THR A 149 -27.53 11.26 -15.79
C THR A 149 -28.80 11.66 -16.54
N LYS A 150 -28.88 12.89 -17.06
CA LYS A 150 -29.99 13.29 -17.92
C LYS A 150 -30.12 12.41 -19.16
N ARG A 151 -29.00 12.13 -19.84
CA ARG A 151 -28.99 11.25 -21.02
C ARG A 151 -29.45 9.83 -20.68
N VAL A 152 -29.00 9.27 -19.55
CA VAL A 152 -29.43 7.95 -19.07
C VAL A 152 -30.94 7.95 -18.78
N MET A 153 -31.45 8.96 -18.09
CA MET A 153 -32.90 9.06 -17.83
C MET A 153 -33.71 9.20 -19.13
N GLU A 154 -33.22 9.99 -20.10
CA GLU A 154 -33.86 10.11 -21.41
C GLU A 154 -33.83 8.79 -22.20
N GLU A 155 -32.73 8.03 -22.12
CA GLU A 155 -32.60 6.71 -22.74
C GLU A 155 -33.54 5.69 -22.07
N GLU A 156 -33.60 5.66 -20.74
CA GLU A 156 -34.55 4.82 -19.98
C GLU A 156 -36.01 5.15 -20.33
N ASP A 157 -36.36 6.43 -20.43
CA ASP A 157 -37.70 6.87 -20.83
C ASP A 157 -38.03 6.43 -22.27
N ARG A 158 -37.06 6.49 -23.19
CA ARG A 158 -37.24 5.99 -24.57
C ARG A 158 -37.42 4.49 -24.59
N GLU A 159 -36.59 3.73 -23.87
CA GLU A 159 -36.74 2.28 -23.76
C GLU A 159 -38.10 1.90 -23.18
N MET A 160 -38.56 2.62 -22.15
CA MET A 160 -39.86 2.40 -21.54
C MET A 160 -41.00 2.66 -22.51
N LYS A 161 -40.93 3.75 -23.30
CA LYS A 161 -41.90 4.03 -24.37
C LYS A 161 -41.90 2.96 -25.44
N GLU A 162 -40.73 2.54 -25.94
CA GLU A 162 -40.64 1.47 -26.94
C GLU A 162 -41.19 0.14 -26.42
N ARG A 163 -40.89 -0.22 -25.17
CA ARG A 163 -41.45 -1.41 -24.52
C ARG A 163 -42.97 -1.30 -24.39
N PHE A 164 -43.48 -0.13 -24.04
CA PHE A 164 -44.92 0.12 -23.96
C PHE A 164 -45.61 0.01 -25.32
N GLU A 165 -45.02 0.58 -26.38
CA GLU A 165 -45.51 0.48 -27.74
C GLU A 165 -45.50 -0.97 -28.24
N LYS A 166 -44.40 -1.71 -28.03
CA LYS A 166 -44.33 -3.14 -28.37
C LYS A 166 -45.39 -3.95 -27.63
N LYS A 167 -45.61 -3.70 -26.33
CA LYS A 167 -46.68 -4.34 -25.56
C LYS A 167 -48.06 -4.00 -26.13
N LYS A 168 -48.31 -2.74 -26.48
CA LYS A 168 -49.56 -2.30 -27.09
C LYS A 168 -49.80 -2.97 -28.44
N MET A 169 -48.79 -3.05 -29.30
CA MET A 169 -48.87 -3.75 -30.59
C MET A 169 -49.16 -5.25 -30.41
N VAL A 170 -48.48 -5.92 -29.47
CA VAL A 170 -48.76 -7.33 -29.16
C VAL A 170 -50.20 -7.50 -28.64
N GLN A 171 -50.66 -6.59 -27.78
CA GLN A 171 -52.02 -6.62 -27.26
C GLN A 171 -53.06 -6.46 -28.40
N THR A 172 -52.87 -5.52 -29.32
CA THR A 172 -53.77 -5.35 -30.48
C THR A 172 -53.75 -6.59 -31.37
N PHE A 173 -52.58 -7.19 -31.63
CA PHE A 173 -52.50 -8.43 -32.40
C PHE A 173 -53.22 -9.60 -31.72
N ILE A 174 -53.12 -9.71 -30.38
CA ILE A 174 -53.84 -10.74 -29.62
C ILE A 174 -55.35 -10.54 -29.74
N ASP A 175 -55.82 -9.29 -29.64
CA ASP A 175 -57.24 -8.98 -29.69
C ASP A 175 -57.81 -9.19 -31.11
N GLU A 176 -57.09 -8.76 -32.15
CA GLU A 176 -57.42 -9.10 -33.55
C GLU A 176 -57.45 -10.60 -33.80
N PHE A 177 -56.49 -11.36 -33.25
CA PHE A 177 -56.46 -12.82 -33.38
C PHE A 177 -57.64 -13.47 -32.65
N LYS A 178 -58.03 -12.97 -31.47
CA LYS A 178 -59.21 -13.45 -30.75
C LYS A 178 -60.48 -13.17 -31.53
N GLU A 179 -60.64 -11.97 -32.09
CA GLU A 179 -61.79 -11.60 -32.93
C GLU A 179 -61.86 -12.45 -34.21
N ALA A 180 -60.74 -12.63 -34.90
CA ALA A 180 -60.66 -13.48 -36.10
C ALA A 180 -61.00 -14.95 -35.79
N ARG A 181 -60.50 -15.48 -34.66
CA ARG A 181 -60.81 -16.83 -34.18
C ARG A 181 -62.28 -16.97 -33.82
N GLN A 182 -62.86 -15.98 -33.16
CA GLN A 182 -64.28 -15.98 -32.79
C GLN A 182 -65.17 -15.92 -34.02
N SER A 183 -64.87 -15.02 -34.97
CA SER A 183 -65.57 -14.92 -36.25
C SER A 183 -65.47 -16.22 -37.07
N SER A 184 -64.31 -16.87 -37.09
CA SER A 184 -64.13 -18.17 -37.75
C SER A 184 -64.96 -19.26 -37.07
N LYS A 185 -64.98 -19.30 -35.73
CA LYS A 185 -65.80 -20.24 -34.95
C LYS A 185 -67.29 -20.02 -35.19
N ASP A 186 -67.73 -18.77 -35.24
CA ASP A 186 -69.13 -18.43 -35.51
C ASP A 186 -69.52 -18.78 -36.95
N ARG A 187 -68.61 -18.60 -37.92
CA ARG A 187 -68.80 -19.03 -39.31
C ARG A 187 -68.90 -20.56 -39.42
N GLU A 188 -68.02 -21.29 -38.74
CA GLU A 188 -68.04 -22.76 -38.69
C GLU A 188 -69.33 -23.25 -38.03
N LYS A 189 -69.76 -22.61 -36.94
CA LYS A 189 -71.04 -22.93 -36.28
C LYS A 189 -72.22 -22.71 -37.21
N ARG A 190 -72.29 -21.57 -37.91
CA ARG A 190 -73.34 -21.30 -38.91
C ARG A 190 -73.34 -22.33 -40.04
N GLN A 191 -72.17 -22.79 -40.50
CA GLN A 191 -72.09 -23.84 -41.51
C GLN A 191 -72.64 -25.17 -40.98
N LYS A 192 -72.24 -25.56 -39.75
CA LYS A 192 -72.77 -26.75 -39.09
C LYS A 192 -74.29 -26.67 -38.86
N ASP A 193 -74.80 -25.52 -38.43
CA ASP A 193 -76.24 -25.31 -38.24
C ASP A 193 -77.02 -25.44 -39.56
N LEU A 194 -76.47 -24.95 -40.69
CA LEU A 194 -77.07 -25.10 -42.03
C LEU A 194 -77.01 -26.54 -42.55
N GLU A 195 -75.90 -27.24 -42.32
CA GLU A 195 -75.75 -28.67 -42.63
C GLU A 195 -76.72 -29.50 -41.80
N GLU A 196 -76.86 -29.21 -40.50
CA GLU A 196 -77.81 -29.88 -39.61
C GLU A 196 -79.26 -29.64 -40.05
N GLN A 197 -79.61 -28.41 -40.45
CA GLN A 197 -80.92 -28.12 -41.03
C GLN A 197 -81.17 -28.90 -42.32
N SER A 198 -80.15 -29.04 -43.18
CA SER A 198 -80.24 -29.82 -44.41
C SER A 198 -80.41 -31.31 -44.12
N ILE A 199 -79.71 -31.84 -43.12
CA ILE A 199 -79.86 -33.22 -42.63
C ILE A 199 -81.27 -33.44 -42.08
N ILE A 200 -81.80 -32.52 -41.27
CA ILE A 200 -83.17 -32.61 -40.74
C ILE A 200 -84.20 -32.59 -41.87
N GLN A 201 -84.03 -31.72 -42.88
CA GLN A 201 -84.92 -31.69 -44.05
C GLN A 201 -84.86 -33.01 -44.84
N TYR A 202 -83.66 -33.56 -45.02
CA TYR A 202 -83.47 -34.85 -45.68
C TYR A 202 -84.07 -36.03 -44.88
N GLN A 203 -83.90 -36.03 -43.56
CA GLN A 203 -84.50 -37.01 -42.66
C GLN A 203 -86.04 -36.95 -42.71
N LYS A 204 -86.64 -35.74 -42.71
CA LYS A 204 -88.08 -35.57 -42.88
C LYS A 204 -88.57 -36.10 -44.24
N TYR A 205 -87.82 -35.84 -45.31
CA TYR A 205 -88.13 -36.38 -46.63
C TYR A 205 -88.08 -37.92 -46.65
N LEU A 206 -87.08 -38.54 -46.02
CA LEU A 206 -86.99 -40.00 -45.88
C LEU A 206 -88.15 -40.56 -45.05
N GLN A 207 -88.53 -39.92 -43.95
CA GLN A 207 -89.67 -40.32 -43.13
C GLN A 207 -90.98 -40.29 -43.93
N MET A 208 -91.23 -39.22 -44.72
CA MET A 208 -92.40 -39.17 -45.60
C MET A 208 -92.40 -40.27 -46.66
N ARG A 209 -91.22 -40.58 -47.24
CA ARG A 209 -91.03 -41.71 -48.17
C ARG A 209 -91.34 -43.06 -47.52
N GLU A 210 -90.85 -43.28 -46.30
CA GLU A 210 -91.14 -44.49 -45.54
C GLU A 210 -92.62 -44.60 -45.17
N GLU A 211 -93.27 -43.50 -44.79
CA GLU A 211 -94.71 -43.46 -44.51
C GLU A 211 -95.54 -43.77 -45.78
N GLU A 212 -95.16 -43.22 -46.94
CA GLU A 212 -95.77 -43.56 -48.23
C GLU A 212 -95.58 -45.04 -48.58
N GLU A 213 -94.38 -45.61 -48.36
CA GLU A 213 -94.15 -47.03 -48.57
C GLU A 213 -94.93 -47.90 -47.58
N LYS A 214 -95.05 -47.49 -46.32
CA LYS A 214 -95.87 -48.18 -45.31
C LYS A 214 -97.34 -48.17 -45.72
N LEU A 215 -97.87 -47.04 -46.20
CA LEU A 215 -99.24 -46.95 -46.72
C LEU A 215 -99.44 -47.87 -47.93
N LYS A 216 -98.50 -47.88 -48.88
CA LYS A 216 -98.56 -48.81 -50.04
C LYS A 216 -98.51 -50.27 -49.59
N LYS A 217 -97.61 -50.62 -48.65
CA LYS A 217 -97.53 -51.97 -48.07
C LYS A 217 -98.81 -52.35 -47.34
N ALA A 218 -99.43 -51.44 -46.59
CA ALA A 218 -100.71 -51.67 -45.92
C ALA A 218 -101.84 -51.95 -46.93
N THR A 219 -101.94 -51.18 -48.02
CA THR A 219 -102.95 -51.45 -49.07
C THR A 219 -102.72 -52.79 -49.79
N VAL A 220 -101.46 -53.21 -49.94
CA VAL A 220 -101.11 -54.53 -50.50
C VAL A 220 -101.44 -55.64 -49.49
N GLN A 221 -101.18 -55.43 -48.20
CA GLN A 221 -101.56 -56.35 -47.12
C GLN A 221 -103.07 -56.51 -47.03
N GLU A 222 -103.86 -55.44 -47.04
CA GLU A 222 -105.33 -55.53 -47.06
C GLU A 222 -105.88 -56.31 -48.26
N ARG A 223 -105.25 -56.15 -49.44
CA ARG A 223 -105.60 -56.95 -50.63
C ARG A 223 -105.22 -58.42 -50.45
N ARG A 224 -104.08 -58.69 -49.83
CA ARG A 224 -103.59 -60.03 -49.53
C ARG A 224 -104.46 -60.71 -48.47
N ASP A 225 -104.91 -59.98 -47.45
CA ASP A 225 -105.77 -60.49 -46.37
C ASP A 225 -107.16 -60.82 -46.88
N LYS A 226 -107.73 -60.01 -47.80
CA LYS A 226 -108.99 -60.35 -48.50
C LYS A 226 -108.87 -61.59 -49.39
N LEU A 227 -107.71 -61.78 -50.04
CA LEU A 227 -107.44 -62.98 -50.85
C LEU A 227 -107.26 -64.22 -49.95
N LEU A 228 -106.56 -64.06 -48.83
CA LEU A 228 -106.37 -65.10 -47.81
C LEU A 228 -107.69 -65.47 -47.14
N GLU A 229 -108.62 -64.53 -46.93
CA GLU A 229 -109.95 -64.84 -46.40
C GLU A 229 -110.78 -65.71 -47.38
N ILE A 230 -110.71 -65.42 -48.69
CA ILE A 230 -111.35 -66.24 -49.74
C ILE A 230 -110.71 -67.63 -49.80
N GLN A 231 -109.37 -67.70 -49.77
CA GLN A 231 -108.64 -68.97 -49.76
C GLN A 231 -108.86 -69.76 -48.46
N SER A 232 -109.07 -69.10 -47.31
CA SER A 232 -109.36 -69.78 -46.03
C SER A 232 -110.72 -70.48 -46.04
N LYS A 233 -111.73 -69.90 -46.72
CA LYS A 233 -113.05 -70.52 -46.91
C LYS A 233 -113.01 -71.68 -47.92
N GLU A 234 -112.13 -71.63 -48.92
CA GLU A 234 -111.86 -72.78 -49.81
C GLU A 234 -111.06 -73.89 -49.11
N LEU A 235 -110.10 -73.53 -48.25
CA LEU A 235 -109.29 -74.47 -47.46
C LEU A 235 -110.09 -75.15 -46.34
N GLU A 236 -111.06 -74.50 -45.70
CA GLU A 236 -111.94 -75.18 -44.72
C GLU A 236 -112.82 -76.24 -45.38
N ASN A 237 -113.27 -76.01 -46.62
CA ASN A 237 -114.05 -77.01 -47.37
C ASN A 237 -113.16 -78.15 -47.90
N GLN A 238 -111.91 -77.88 -48.27
CA GLN A 238 -110.93 -78.92 -48.64
C GLN A 238 -110.40 -79.69 -47.43
N ARG A 239 -110.23 -79.05 -46.26
CA ARG A 239 -109.81 -79.70 -45.01
C ARG A 239 -110.84 -80.70 -44.49
N ARG A 240 -112.14 -80.45 -44.61
CA ARG A 240 -113.16 -81.45 -44.28
C ARG A 240 -113.08 -82.71 -45.14
N LEU A 241 -112.65 -82.59 -46.40
CA LEU A 241 -112.42 -83.73 -47.31
C LEU A 241 -111.03 -84.39 -47.10
N MET A 242 -110.05 -83.63 -46.62
CA MET A 242 -108.72 -84.14 -46.29
C MET A 242 -108.64 -84.79 -44.91
N GLU A 243 -109.42 -84.34 -43.92
CA GLU A 243 -109.52 -85.00 -42.60
C GLU A 243 -110.02 -86.45 -42.72
N GLU A 244 -110.90 -86.76 -43.68
CA GLU A 244 -111.34 -88.12 -44.01
C GLU A 244 -110.25 -88.97 -44.73
N THR A 245 -109.17 -88.35 -45.24
CA THR A 245 -108.06 -89.04 -45.95
C THR A 245 -106.73 -88.99 -45.19
N GLU A 246 -106.55 -88.07 -44.25
CA GLU A 246 -105.36 -87.91 -43.41
C GLU A 246 -105.38 -88.80 -42.15
N GLU A 247 -106.55 -89.30 -41.71
CA GLU A 247 -106.59 -90.40 -40.73
C GLU A 247 -105.92 -91.68 -41.26
N LEU A 248 -105.85 -91.87 -42.60
CA LEU A 248 -105.19 -93.01 -43.25
C LEU A 248 -103.72 -92.74 -43.65
N LEU A 249 -103.26 -91.48 -43.64
CA LEU A 249 -101.90 -91.10 -44.06
C LEU A 249 -100.97 -90.79 -42.88
N ASN A 250 -101.52 -90.44 -41.72
CA ASN A 250 -100.74 -90.15 -40.51
C ASN A 250 -100.08 -91.41 -39.87
N GLU A 251 -100.45 -92.62 -40.29
CA GLU A 251 -99.72 -93.85 -39.96
C GLU A 251 -98.46 -94.04 -40.82
N LEU A 252 -98.41 -93.50 -42.05
CA LEU A 252 -97.30 -93.71 -43.00
C LEU A 252 -96.18 -92.66 -42.85
N TYR A 253 -96.50 -91.41 -42.46
CA TYR A 253 -95.53 -90.31 -42.35
C TYR A 253 -94.66 -90.37 -41.07
N ALA A 254 -95.09 -91.14 -40.06
CA ALA A 254 -94.32 -91.35 -38.84
C ALA A 254 -93.06 -92.21 -39.06
N GLU A 255 -93.01 -93.01 -40.13
CA GLU A 255 -91.87 -93.88 -40.47
C GLU A 255 -90.83 -93.16 -41.35
N GLU A 256 -91.23 -92.30 -42.28
CA GLU A 256 -90.30 -91.60 -43.19
C GLU A 256 -89.52 -90.45 -42.51
N LYS A 257 -90.02 -89.91 -41.38
CA LYS A 257 -89.33 -88.85 -40.62
C LYS A 257 -88.07 -89.36 -39.88
N LYS A 258 -87.99 -90.66 -39.57
CA LYS A 258 -86.84 -91.27 -38.89
C LYS A 258 -85.59 -91.42 -39.78
N GLU A 259 -85.75 -91.49 -41.10
CA GLU A 259 -84.63 -91.73 -42.01
C GLU A 259 -83.94 -90.43 -42.48
N ARG A 260 -84.61 -89.27 -42.39
CA ARG A 260 -84.04 -87.96 -42.76
C ARG A 260 -83.17 -87.31 -41.68
N GLU A 261 -83.24 -87.75 -40.43
CA GLU A 261 -82.38 -87.23 -39.35
C GLU A 261 -80.95 -87.82 -39.40
N ARG A 262 -80.77 -89.02 -39.97
CA ARG A 262 -79.45 -89.68 -40.10
C ARG A 262 -78.49 -89.02 -41.10
N LEU A 263 -79.00 -88.25 -42.07
CA LEU A 263 -78.19 -87.63 -43.12
C LEU A 263 -77.68 -86.23 -42.77
N LYS A 264 -78.21 -85.57 -41.73
CA LYS A 264 -77.80 -84.23 -41.31
C LYS A 264 -76.63 -84.20 -40.31
N GLU A 265 -76.31 -85.33 -39.66
CA GLU A 265 -75.17 -85.43 -38.73
C GLU A 265 -73.80 -85.51 -39.44
N ILE A 266 -73.76 -85.86 -40.73
CA ILE A 266 -72.52 -86.06 -41.48
C ILE A 266 -71.93 -84.72 -41.97
N GLU A 267 -72.76 -83.76 -42.39
CA GLU A 267 -72.32 -82.45 -42.94
C GLU A 267 -71.79 -81.46 -41.87
N GLU A 268 -72.19 -81.58 -40.60
CA GLU A 268 -71.68 -80.70 -39.53
C GLU A 268 -70.27 -81.08 -39.03
N SER A 269 -69.80 -82.29 -39.34
CA SER A 269 -68.48 -82.78 -38.94
C SER A 269 -67.33 -82.27 -39.83
N GLU A 270 -67.60 -81.97 -41.10
CA GLU A 270 -66.57 -81.56 -42.08
C GLU A 270 -66.22 -80.06 -42.01
N ARG A 271 -67.18 -79.18 -41.66
CA ARG A 271 -66.95 -77.73 -41.50
C ARG A 271 -66.02 -77.37 -40.33
N LYS A 272 -65.94 -78.23 -39.31
CA LYS A 272 -65.07 -78.00 -38.13
C LYS A 272 -63.58 -78.29 -38.38
N GLN A 273 -63.22 -79.05 -39.42
CA GLN A 273 -61.82 -79.35 -39.76
C GLN A 273 -61.13 -78.23 -40.56
N GLN A 274 -61.86 -77.54 -41.46
CA GLN A 274 -61.28 -76.47 -42.28
C GLN A 274 -60.86 -75.24 -41.46
N GLN A 275 -61.61 -74.89 -40.41
CA GLN A 275 -61.30 -73.75 -39.54
C GLN A 275 -60.07 -73.93 -38.64
N LYS A 276 -59.56 -75.16 -38.50
CA LYS A 276 -58.36 -75.48 -37.69
C LYS A 276 -57.04 -75.36 -38.49
N SER A 277 -57.11 -75.47 -39.81
CA SER A 277 -55.98 -75.34 -40.75
C SER A 277 -55.52 -73.88 -40.90
N ASP A 278 -56.47 -72.96 -41.01
CA ASP A 278 -56.17 -71.55 -41.33
C ASP A 278 -55.58 -70.78 -40.13
N MET A 279 -55.87 -71.22 -38.89
CA MET A 279 -55.31 -70.64 -37.66
C MET A 279 -53.80 -70.96 -37.48
N LEU A 280 -53.32 -72.10 -38.01
CA LEU A 280 -51.92 -72.51 -37.91
C LEU A 280 -51.00 -71.78 -38.91
N ARG A 281 -51.54 -71.39 -40.08
CA ARG A 281 -50.76 -70.69 -41.13
C ARG A 281 -50.43 -69.24 -40.75
N VAL A 282 -51.37 -68.54 -40.12
CA VAL A 282 -51.23 -67.14 -39.67
C VAL A 282 -50.25 -66.99 -38.49
N ASN A 283 -50.15 -68.01 -37.63
CA ASN A 283 -49.23 -68.01 -36.49
C ASN A 283 -47.75 -68.13 -36.94
N HIS A 284 -47.48 -68.92 -37.98
CA HIS A 284 -46.13 -69.14 -38.51
C HIS A 284 -45.56 -67.89 -39.22
N GLU A 285 -46.39 -67.17 -39.98
CA GLU A 285 -46.01 -65.91 -40.65
C GLU A 285 -45.69 -64.79 -39.64
N GLN A 286 -46.43 -64.72 -38.53
CA GLN A 286 -46.21 -63.73 -37.46
C GLN A 286 -44.89 -63.95 -36.70
N LEU A 287 -44.41 -65.20 -36.62
CA LEU A 287 -43.20 -65.57 -35.91
C LEU A 287 -41.92 -65.24 -36.72
N MET A 288 -41.97 -65.43 -38.04
CA MET A 288 -40.87 -65.09 -38.97
C MET A 288 -40.67 -63.58 -39.10
N LEU A 289 -41.76 -62.79 -39.10
CA LEU A 289 -41.69 -61.31 -39.08
C LEU A 289 -41.10 -60.75 -37.78
N LYS A 290 -41.33 -61.41 -36.63
CA LYS A 290 -40.70 -61.05 -35.35
C LYS A 290 -39.21 -61.37 -35.31
N GLN A 291 -38.76 -62.43 -35.99
CA GLN A 291 -37.35 -62.82 -36.03
C GLN A 291 -36.49 -61.88 -36.89
N ASN A 292 -37.01 -61.42 -38.03
CA ASN A 292 -36.31 -60.48 -38.91
C ASN A 292 -36.16 -59.08 -38.28
N ARG A 293 -37.17 -58.62 -37.53
CA ARG A 293 -37.14 -57.32 -36.82
C ARG A 293 -36.06 -57.27 -35.74
N ILE A 294 -35.86 -58.38 -35.02
CA ILE A 294 -34.83 -58.51 -33.97
C ILE A 294 -33.41 -58.59 -34.58
N GLN A 295 -33.25 -59.10 -35.80
CA GLN A 295 -31.96 -59.11 -36.49
C GLN A 295 -31.58 -57.73 -37.06
N GLU A 296 -32.55 -56.97 -37.57
CA GLU A 296 -32.33 -55.58 -38.02
C GLU A 296 -32.02 -54.64 -36.84
N GLU A 297 -32.73 -54.79 -35.71
CA GLU A 297 -32.45 -54.02 -34.48
C GLU A 297 -31.05 -54.30 -33.92
N LYS A 298 -30.57 -55.55 -34.00
CA LYS A 298 -29.19 -55.91 -33.58
C LYS A 298 -28.11 -55.32 -34.49
N LEU A 299 -28.34 -55.28 -35.81
CA LEU A 299 -27.39 -54.68 -36.75
C LEU A 299 -27.32 -53.14 -36.58
N HIS A 300 -28.45 -52.51 -36.28
CA HIS A 300 -28.49 -51.08 -35.94
C HIS A 300 -27.89 -50.79 -34.55
N GLU A 301 -28.08 -51.65 -33.55
CA GLU A 301 -27.42 -51.54 -32.25
C GLU A 301 -25.90 -51.73 -32.34
N GLU A 302 -25.40 -52.69 -33.13
CA GLU A 302 -23.96 -52.91 -33.33
C GLU A 302 -23.28 -51.75 -34.07
N ALA A 303 -23.93 -51.20 -35.11
CA ALA A 303 -23.48 -50.00 -35.80
C ALA A 303 -23.48 -48.76 -34.88
N PHE A 304 -24.50 -48.61 -34.02
CA PHE A 304 -24.58 -47.55 -33.03
C PHE A 304 -23.52 -47.72 -31.92
N ARG A 305 -23.21 -48.96 -31.51
CA ARG A 305 -22.17 -49.27 -30.51
C ARG A 305 -20.77 -48.94 -31.04
N GLN A 306 -20.47 -49.26 -32.30
CA GLN A 306 -19.18 -48.93 -32.91
C GLN A 306 -19.00 -47.42 -33.09
N LEU A 307 -20.06 -46.70 -33.45
CA LEU A 307 -20.05 -45.23 -33.60
C LEU A 307 -19.94 -44.52 -32.24
N LEU A 308 -20.52 -45.09 -31.17
CA LEU A 308 -20.31 -44.62 -29.80
C LEU A 308 -18.89 -44.88 -29.30
N ILE A 309 -18.32 -46.07 -29.57
CA ILE A 309 -16.95 -46.42 -29.15
C ILE A 309 -15.92 -45.53 -29.86
N GLN A 310 -16.08 -45.25 -31.16
CA GLN A 310 -15.22 -44.30 -31.87
C GLN A 310 -15.35 -42.88 -31.32
N LYS A 311 -16.57 -42.42 -31.00
CA LYS A 311 -16.77 -41.13 -30.33
C LYS A 311 -16.13 -41.08 -28.94
N PHE A 312 -16.23 -42.16 -28.16
CA PHE A 312 -15.60 -42.24 -26.84
C PHE A 312 -14.08 -42.32 -26.92
N GLU A 313 -13.49 -42.96 -27.94
CA GLU A 313 -12.04 -42.98 -28.17
C GLU A 313 -11.51 -41.62 -28.67
N GLU A 314 -12.28 -40.90 -29.48
CA GLU A 314 -11.98 -39.52 -29.89
C GLU A 314 -12.10 -38.55 -28.72
N ASP A 315 -13.16 -38.68 -27.89
CA ASP A 315 -13.34 -37.89 -26.68
C ASP A 315 -12.32 -38.24 -25.59
N GLU A 316 -11.86 -39.50 -25.46
CA GLU A 316 -10.75 -39.88 -24.58
C GLU A 316 -9.39 -39.34 -25.06
N LYS A 317 -9.13 -39.31 -26.37
CA LYS A 317 -7.91 -38.69 -26.93
C LYS A 317 -7.92 -37.17 -26.72
N VAL A 318 -9.07 -36.52 -26.90
CA VAL A 318 -9.24 -35.07 -26.63
C VAL A 318 -9.18 -34.78 -25.12
N ALA A 319 -9.71 -35.67 -24.28
CA ALA A 319 -9.61 -35.59 -22.83
C ALA A 319 -8.18 -35.82 -22.32
N GLN A 320 -7.43 -36.79 -22.87
CA GLN A 320 -6.01 -37.01 -22.55
C GLN A 320 -5.14 -35.82 -22.98
N MET A 321 -5.35 -35.26 -24.17
CA MET A 321 -4.60 -34.11 -24.67
C MET A 321 -4.93 -32.81 -23.92
N SER A 322 -6.18 -32.61 -23.51
CA SER A 322 -6.60 -31.47 -22.68
C SER A 322 -6.17 -31.61 -21.22
N ALA A 323 -6.17 -32.83 -20.66
CA ALA A 323 -5.62 -33.13 -19.33
C ALA A 323 -4.10 -32.98 -19.30
N GLN A 324 -3.38 -33.39 -20.36
CA GLN A 324 -1.94 -33.17 -20.51
C GLN A 324 -1.61 -31.69 -20.67
N LYS A 325 -2.37 -30.92 -21.48
CA LYS A 325 -2.22 -29.46 -21.57
C LYS A 325 -2.51 -28.75 -20.26
N LYS A 326 -3.52 -29.18 -19.49
CA LYS A 326 -3.83 -28.61 -18.17
C LYS A 326 -2.77 -28.97 -17.14
N ARG A 327 -2.22 -30.20 -17.17
CA ARG A 327 -1.06 -30.60 -16.35
C ARG A 327 0.21 -29.83 -16.71
N MET A 328 0.52 -29.66 -18.00
CA MET A 328 1.67 -28.89 -18.46
C MET A 328 1.54 -27.42 -18.06
N LYS A 329 0.39 -26.77 -18.29
CA LYS A 329 0.16 -25.38 -17.87
C LYS A 329 0.16 -25.19 -16.35
N MET A 330 -0.36 -26.16 -15.59
CA MET A 330 -0.28 -26.13 -14.12
C MET A 330 1.13 -26.42 -13.61
N ALA A 331 1.93 -27.22 -14.32
CA ALA A 331 3.33 -27.47 -14.01
C ALA A 331 4.20 -26.26 -14.37
N GLU A 332 3.95 -25.60 -15.51
CA GLU A 332 4.56 -24.32 -15.90
C GLU A 332 4.21 -23.23 -14.89
N PHE A 333 2.93 -23.05 -14.56
CA PHE A 333 2.52 -22.08 -13.53
C PHE A 333 3.10 -22.40 -12.15
N ARG A 334 3.17 -23.69 -11.76
CA ARG A 334 3.81 -24.11 -10.50
C ARG A 334 5.31 -23.83 -10.54
N ARG A 335 5.99 -24.08 -11.66
CA ARG A 335 7.41 -23.78 -11.85
C ARG A 335 7.68 -22.29 -11.83
N ASP A 336 6.84 -21.48 -12.48
CA ASP A 336 6.94 -20.02 -12.46
C ASP A 336 6.71 -19.45 -11.06
N VAL A 337 5.76 -20.02 -10.29
CA VAL A 337 5.52 -19.65 -8.89
C VAL A 337 6.68 -20.10 -8.00
N GLU A 338 7.23 -21.30 -8.20
CA GLU A 338 8.42 -21.79 -7.48
C GLU A 338 9.65 -20.96 -7.83
N ASP A 339 9.87 -20.60 -9.09
CA ASP A 339 10.97 -19.74 -9.55
C ASP A 339 10.82 -18.32 -9.00
N TYR A 340 9.59 -17.78 -8.96
CA TYR A 340 9.32 -16.48 -8.32
C TYR A 340 9.55 -16.53 -6.80
N LEU A 341 9.12 -17.59 -6.13
CA LEU A 341 9.36 -17.79 -4.69
C LEU A 341 10.85 -18.00 -4.40
N ASN A 342 11.57 -18.76 -5.24
CA ASN A 342 13.00 -19.00 -5.14
C ASN A 342 13.82 -17.73 -5.41
N GLN A 343 13.43 -16.92 -6.39
CA GLN A 343 14.03 -15.60 -6.61
C GLN A 343 13.78 -14.68 -5.41
N ARG A 344 12.57 -14.71 -4.84
CA ARG A 344 12.25 -13.92 -3.64
C ARG A 344 13.00 -14.38 -2.39
N THR A 345 13.22 -15.69 -2.21
CA THR A 345 14.04 -16.22 -1.11
C THR A 345 15.51 -15.93 -1.34
N GLN A 346 16.03 -16.09 -2.56
CA GLN A 346 17.41 -15.72 -2.91
C GLN A 346 17.68 -14.23 -2.71
N MET A 347 16.76 -13.35 -3.12
CA MET A 347 16.90 -11.91 -2.88
C MET A 347 16.93 -11.58 -1.38
N LYS A 348 16.06 -12.22 -0.58
CA LYS A 348 16.07 -12.06 0.87
C LYS A 348 17.32 -12.64 1.53
N GLU A 349 17.83 -13.76 1.03
CA GLU A 349 19.08 -14.35 1.51
C GLU A 349 20.29 -13.49 1.16
N MET A 350 20.31 -12.91 -0.04
CA MET A 350 21.34 -11.96 -0.48
C MET A 350 21.29 -10.67 0.35
N GLU A 351 20.11 -10.11 0.60
CA GLU A 351 19.92 -8.96 1.50
C GLU A 351 20.37 -9.28 2.92
N ARG A 352 20.01 -10.46 3.44
CA ARG A 352 20.44 -10.92 4.77
C ARG A 352 21.96 -11.14 4.84
N GLN A 353 22.55 -11.71 3.80
CA GLN A 353 24.00 -11.90 3.71
C GLN A 353 24.73 -10.55 3.60
N GLN A 354 24.20 -9.59 2.85
CA GLN A 354 24.74 -8.23 2.78
C GLN A 354 24.66 -7.53 4.14
N LEU A 355 23.52 -7.62 4.83
CA LEU A 355 23.35 -7.07 6.18
C LEU A 355 24.33 -7.70 7.18
N ILE A 356 24.51 -9.03 7.14
CA ILE A 356 25.49 -9.74 7.98
C ILE A 356 26.92 -9.30 7.63
N LEU A 357 27.22 -9.10 6.34
CA LEU A 357 28.55 -8.71 5.88
C LEU A 357 28.86 -7.25 6.21
N GLU A 358 27.86 -6.36 6.21
CA GLU A 358 27.95 -4.99 6.71
C GLU A 358 28.12 -4.96 8.22
N GLN A 359 27.31 -5.72 8.97
CA GLN A 359 27.47 -5.87 10.42
C GLN A 359 28.85 -6.43 10.78
N ASN A 360 29.36 -7.43 10.05
CA ASN A 360 30.70 -7.96 10.27
C ASN A 360 31.79 -6.94 9.92
N LYS A 361 31.61 -6.12 8.89
CA LYS A 361 32.53 -5.00 8.58
C LYS A 361 32.48 -3.92 9.66
N GLU A 362 31.32 -3.62 10.23
CA GLU A 362 31.18 -2.68 11.34
C GLU A 362 31.82 -3.23 12.62
N ILE A 363 31.62 -4.51 12.91
CA ILE A 363 32.28 -5.22 14.02
C ILE A 363 33.80 -5.22 13.82
N GLN A 364 34.30 -5.54 12.62
CA GLN A 364 35.74 -5.49 12.32
C GLN A 364 36.30 -4.08 12.44
N ARG A 365 35.61 -3.04 11.94
CA ARG A 365 36.01 -1.64 12.13
C ARG A 365 35.98 -1.22 13.60
N ALA A 366 35.01 -1.72 14.37
CA ALA A 366 34.93 -1.47 15.81
C ALA A 366 36.07 -2.17 16.56
N GLU A 367 36.41 -3.41 16.20
CA GLU A 367 37.55 -4.15 16.73
C GLU A 367 38.88 -3.50 16.36
N GLU A 368 39.05 -3.02 15.13
CA GLU A 368 40.23 -2.26 14.69
C GLU A 368 40.37 -0.94 15.46
N LYS A 369 39.25 -0.21 15.64
CA LYS A 369 39.22 0.99 16.48
C LYS A 369 39.54 0.67 17.94
N GLN A 370 39.00 -0.41 18.50
CA GLN A 370 39.31 -0.85 19.86
C GLN A 370 40.78 -1.23 20.00
N ARG A 371 41.38 -1.94 19.02
CA ARG A 371 42.81 -2.25 19.01
C ARG A 371 43.67 -0.99 18.92
N MET A 372 43.30 -0.02 18.10
CA MET A 372 43.99 1.28 18.01
C MET A 372 43.88 2.06 19.34
N VAL A 373 42.70 2.07 19.96
CA VAL A 373 42.47 2.69 21.27
C VAL A 373 43.25 1.97 22.37
N GLU A 374 43.29 0.64 22.38
CA GLU A 374 44.08 -0.14 23.36
C GLU A 374 45.59 0.05 23.17
N GLN A 375 46.06 0.17 21.93
CA GLN A 375 47.47 0.47 21.63
C GLN A 375 47.85 1.89 22.07
N GLU A 376 47.03 2.90 21.76
CA GLU A 376 47.25 4.28 22.20
C GLU A 376 47.09 4.40 23.73
N LYS A 377 46.12 3.71 24.32
CA LYS A 377 45.96 3.62 25.78
C LYS A 377 47.18 2.96 26.43
N ALA A 378 47.76 1.91 25.84
CA ALA A 378 48.97 1.28 26.35
C ALA A 378 50.21 2.17 26.20
N LYS A 379 50.33 2.95 25.11
CA LYS A 379 51.39 3.97 24.95
C LYS A 379 51.24 5.09 25.98
N LEU A 380 50.05 5.67 26.11
CA LEU A 380 49.72 6.70 27.10
C LEU A 380 49.99 6.22 28.52
N ILE A 381 49.61 4.97 28.85
CA ILE A 381 49.91 4.38 30.16
C ILE A 381 51.44 4.24 30.33
N LYS A 382 52.20 3.74 29.34
CA LYS A 382 53.67 3.64 29.48
C LYS A 382 54.37 4.99 29.64
N GLU A 383 53.91 6.02 28.93
CA GLU A 383 54.51 7.36 28.94
C GLU A 383 54.15 8.17 30.20
N HIS A 384 52.91 8.01 30.68
CA HIS A 384 52.37 8.83 31.77
C HIS A 384 52.29 8.10 33.12
N ALA A 385 52.35 6.76 33.16
CA ALA A 385 52.30 6.01 34.40
C ALA A 385 53.38 6.46 35.38
N ALA A 386 54.64 6.56 34.94
CA ALA A 386 55.74 6.98 35.81
C ALA A 386 55.57 8.40 36.42
N LYS A 387 54.82 9.29 35.76
CA LYS A 387 54.64 10.69 36.19
C LYS A 387 53.36 10.94 36.99
N ILE A 388 52.29 10.16 36.75
CA ILE A 388 50.93 10.46 37.24
C ILE A 388 50.41 9.39 38.21
N LEU A 389 51.13 8.27 38.41
CA LEU A 389 50.71 7.16 39.28
C LEU A 389 50.21 7.60 40.68
N LYS A 390 50.84 8.61 41.29
CA LYS A 390 50.52 9.12 42.64
C LYS A 390 49.18 9.87 42.72
N TYR A 391 48.62 10.33 41.59
CA TYR A 391 47.41 11.15 41.54
C TYR A 391 46.23 10.47 40.83
N LEU A 392 46.34 9.19 40.49
CA LEU A 392 45.30 8.48 39.74
C LEU A 392 44.22 7.90 40.69
N PRO A 393 42.93 8.17 40.46
CA PRO A 393 41.85 7.62 41.28
C PRO A 393 41.71 6.10 41.10
N LYS A 394 41.25 5.42 42.15
CA LYS A 394 41.07 3.95 42.16
C LYS A 394 40.07 3.51 41.06
N GLY A 395 40.45 2.52 40.24
CA GLY A 395 39.57 1.91 39.22
C GLY A 395 39.85 2.30 37.76
N VAL A 396 40.80 3.21 37.50
CA VAL A 396 41.11 3.68 36.13
C VAL A 396 41.92 2.66 35.30
N LEU A 397 42.69 1.78 35.94
CA LEU A 397 43.50 0.76 35.29
C LEU A 397 42.87 -0.63 35.46
N SER A 398 42.67 -1.35 34.36
CA SER A 398 42.15 -2.73 34.37
C SER A 398 43.26 -3.74 34.70
N LYS A 399 42.89 -4.96 35.10
CA LYS A 399 43.85 -6.05 35.39
C LYS A 399 44.80 -6.35 34.22
N LYS A 400 44.34 -6.13 32.98
CA LYS A 400 45.15 -6.27 31.75
C LYS A 400 46.15 -5.13 31.56
N ASP A 401 45.79 -3.92 31.98
CA ASP A 401 46.65 -2.72 31.87
C ASP A 401 47.81 -2.77 32.89
N LEU A 402 47.59 -3.38 34.07
CA LEU A 402 48.59 -3.58 35.12
C LEU A 402 49.72 -4.53 34.72
N ALA A 403 49.49 -5.45 33.77
CA ALA A 403 50.48 -6.40 33.27
C ALA A 403 51.49 -5.77 32.28
N ILE A 404 51.19 -4.57 31.76
CA ILE A 404 52.01 -3.85 30.77
C ILE A 404 53.05 -2.95 31.46
N LEU A 405 52.93 -2.74 32.77
CA LEU A 405 53.80 -1.90 33.58
C LEU A 405 55.05 -2.65 34.09
N PRO A 406 56.19 -1.97 34.29
CA PRO A 406 57.38 -2.53 34.94
C PRO A 406 57.07 -3.09 36.33
N GLU A 407 57.72 -4.21 36.72
CA GLU A 407 57.47 -4.92 37.99
C GLU A 407 57.60 -4.01 39.24
N GLU A 408 58.49 -3.02 39.19
CA GLU A 408 58.71 -2.04 40.26
C GLU A 408 57.47 -1.16 40.53
N LEU A 409 56.81 -0.66 39.48
CA LEU A 409 55.60 0.18 39.58
C LEU A 409 54.35 -0.63 39.92
N ARG A 410 54.31 -1.91 39.51
CA ARG A 410 53.24 -2.84 39.87
C ARG A 410 53.23 -3.13 41.38
N ALA A 411 54.42 -3.28 41.98
CA ALA A 411 54.57 -3.46 43.41
C ALA A 411 54.18 -2.20 44.21
N GLU A 412 54.40 -0.99 43.69
CA GLU A 412 53.95 0.27 44.30
C GLU A 412 52.41 0.42 44.28
N ILE A 413 51.73 0.04 43.19
CA ILE A 413 50.27 0.08 43.11
C ILE A 413 49.65 -1.00 44.02
N GLU A 414 50.20 -2.22 44.02
CA GLU A 414 49.74 -3.30 44.88
C GLU A 414 50.05 -3.05 46.37
N SER A 415 51.15 -2.38 46.72
CA SER A 415 51.46 -1.97 48.10
C SER A 415 50.64 -0.77 48.57
N ALA A 416 50.37 0.22 47.70
CA ALA A 416 49.41 1.30 47.96
C ALA A 416 47.97 0.77 48.11
N SER A 417 47.65 -0.37 47.50
CA SER A 417 46.38 -1.08 47.72
C SER A 417 46.30 -1.78 49.09
N LYS A 418 47.45 -2.12 49.69
CA LYS A 418 47.56 -2.83 50.98
C LYS A 418 47.74 -1.91 52.20
N SER A 419 48.14 -0.65 52.01
CA SER A 419 48.57 0.24 53.12
C SER A 419 47.57 1.31 53.58
N ALA A 420 46.32 1.34 53.10
CA ALA A 420 45.30 2.28 53.57
C ALA A 420 44.04 1.57 54.10
N PHE A 421 44.15 1.17 55.37
CA PHE A 421 43.15 0.83 56.39
C PHE A 421 42.00 -0.18 56.13
N PRO A 422 41.77 -1.12 57.09
CA PRO A 422 40.62 -2.03 57.12
C PRO A 422 39.36 -1.38 57.73
N HIS A 423 38.20 -1.89 57.29
CA HIS A 423 36.82 -1.62 57.75
C HIS A 423 36.18 -0.32 57.22
N GLN A 424 34.91 -0.27 56.78
CA GLN A 424 33.69 -0.82 57.38
C GLN A 424 32.56 -1.04 56.35
N TYR A 425 31.86 -2.16 56.54
CA TYR A 425 30.41 -2.48 56.42
C TYR A 425 29.56 -2.22 55.15
N LEU A 426 28.83 -3.31 54.83
CA LEU A 426 27.52 -3.48 54.19
C LEU A 426 27.43 -3.43 52.66
#